data_AF-Q55GJ8-F1
#
_entry.id   AF-Q55GJ8-F1
#
_cell.length_a   1.000
_cell.length_b   1.000
_cell.length_c   1.000
_cell.angle_alpha   90.00
_cell.angle_beta   90.00
_cell.angle_gamma   90.00
#
_symmetry.space_group_name_H-M   'P 1'
#
loop_
_entity.id
_entity.type
_entity.pdbx_description
1 polymer ?
#
loop_
_entity_poly.entity_id
_entity_poly.type
_entity_poly.pdbx_seq_one_letter_code
_entity_poly.pdbx_strand_id
1 'polypeptide(L)'
;MDNNNNNNNNLINQQEICLELIKKIKNDIIEKYENKEVDKDYLMEMMFQLKEQHSKLEQLIEDQHWRPIKEIIENINQSNNKLESFKYEKIMLESEINDLRKLQFDLSDPSLGITPLEKFLSFQSPQYIESFNSKPKEKQSIERLEWEIYQRKLKLIELEKLKKLKIKLKQDDEKANNELKQFEDKLKENLNVKKAVEPFQKFIGILPVSKNNNNNNIIGNHPLLLESPQPLYILYHELVYFKEFFFNENLTVELIKIENSDENNESVENNTISNNNDNNNNNNNNNNNNNNNNNNNNNNKLNENSMNVDNNDDYDDDDDDGNNYNNYNNNKSTKLISQSEVYISLKIKILLENKKDLSIQFYYYPNLKIVTVLPSLDGDFEMGQKLLESLDNSDTGLMTPNLSNHFIFESFGKDLFKLDEHNLKGRPYKWVQFITGLSFLPEITTDNMKDKSFQLHNFQPKTSHKILFEIINSL
;
A
#
# COMPACT_ATOMS: atom_id res chain seq x y z
N MET A 1 2.23 91.70 1.95
CA MET A 1 1.26 92.70 1.45
C MET A 1 1.92 93.68 0.47
N ASP A 2 3.23 93.91 0.55
CA ASP A 2 3.92 94.96 -0.23
C ASP A 2 3.88 94.77 -1.77
N ASN A 3 3.93 93.54 -2.28
CA ASN A 3 3.87 93.29 -3.74
C ASN A 3 2.52 93.68 -4.38
N ASN A 4 1.40 93.55 -3.67
CA ASN A 4 0.09 93.90 -4.22
C ASN A 4 -0.08 95.41 -4.40
N ASN A 5 0.46 96.21 -3.47
CA ASN A 5 0.42 97.66 -3.59
C ASN A 5 1.23 98.15 -4.78
N ASN A 6 2.43 97.58 -5.00
CA ASN A 6 3.28 98.01 -6.12
C ASN A 6 2.65 97.66 -7.49
N ASN A 7 1.99 96.50 -7.58
CA ASN A 7 1.32 96.08 -8.83
C ASN A 7 0.08 96.91 -9.14
N ASN A 8 -0.78 97.17 -8.15
CA ASN A 8 -1.96 98.04 -8.33
C ASN A 8 -1.55 99.46 -8.74
N ASN A 9 -0.47 100.00 -8.17
CA ASN A 9 0.06 101.29 -8.57
C ASN A 9 0.51 101.30 -10.04
N ASN A 10 1.13 100.22 -10.52
CA ASN A 10 1.55 100.14 -11.92
C ASN A 10 0.35 100.10 -12.89
N LEU A 11 -0.72 99.37 -12.53
CA LEU A 11 -1.95 99.35 -13.32
C LEU A 11 -2.62 100.73 -13.37
N ILE A 12 -2.73 101.41 -12.23
CA ILE A 12 -3.29 102.76 -12.13
C ILE A 12 -2.47 103.74 -12.99
N ASN A 13 -1.14 103.71 -12.88
CA ASN A 13 -0.25 104.57 -13.68
C ASN A 13 -0.44 104.35 -15.19
N GLN A 14 -0.58 103.10 -15.65
CA GLN A 14 -0.82 102.81 -17.07
C GLN A 14 -2.21 103.23 -17.55
N GLN A 15 -3.22 103.09 -16.69
CA GLN A 15 -4.57 103.64 -16.96
C GLN A 15 -4.52 105.16 -17.09
N GLU A 16 -3.77 105.86 -16.22
CA GLU A 16 -3.59 107.31 -16.28
C GLU A 16 -2.86 107.75 -17.56
N ILE A 17 -1.80 107.04 -17.98
CA ILE A 17 -1.10 107.31 -19.25
C ILE A 17 -2.06 107.16 -20.44
N CYS A 18 -2.86 106.08 -20.47
CA CYS A 18 -3.86 105.89 -21.52
C CYS A 18 -4.90 107.02 -21.53
N LEU A 19 -5.40 107.42 -20.35
CA LEU A 19 -6.36 108.51 -20.20
C LEU A 19 -5.77 109.86 -20.61
N GLU A 20 -4.51 110.14 -20.30
CA GLU A 20 -3.82 111.36 -20.73
C GLU A 20 -3.62 111.39 -22.24
N LEU A 21 -3.22 110.27 -22.87
CA LEU A 21 -3.10 110.19 -24.31
C LEU A 21 -4.44 110.38 -25.01
N ILE A 22 -5.52 109.77 -24.50
CA ILE A 22 -6.88 109.98 -25.02
C ILE A 22 -7.29 111.46 -24.90
N LYS A 23 -7.00 112.11 -23.76
CA LYS A 23 -7.28 113.53 -23.55
C LYS A 23 -6.48 114.41 -24.51
N LYS A 24 -5.18 114.12 -24.73
CA LYS A 24 -4.33 114.83 -25.70
C LYS A 24 -4.86 114.66 -27.12
N ILE A 25 -5.12 113.43 -27.56
CA ILE A 25 -5.70 113.14 -28.89
C ILE A 25 -7.03 113.89 -29.07
N LYS A 26 -7.91 113.87 -28.05
CA LYS A 26 -9.18 114.60 -28.09
C LYS A 26 -8.97 116.10 -28.24
N ASN A 27 -8.09 116.70 -27.44
CA ASN A 27 -7.81 118.14 -27.49
C ASN A 27 -7.17 118.55 -28.83
N ASP A 28 -6.21 117.78 -29.33
CA ASP A 28 -5.52 118.04 -30.61
C ASP A 28 -6.46 117.87 -31.80
N ILE A 29 -7.37 116.89 -31.77
CA ILE A 29 -8.42 116.76 -32.78
C ILE A 29 -9.32 118.00 -32.75
N ILE A 30 -9.71 118.50 -31.57
CA ILE A 30 -10.53 119.72 -31.47
C ILE A 30 -9.78 120.94 -32.05
N GLU A 31 -8.52 121.18 -31.63
CA GLU A 31 -7.72 122.31 -32.13
C GLU A 31 -7.41 122.21 -33.63
N LYS A 32 -7.01 121.03 -34.14
CA LYS A 32 -6.65 120.88 -35.57
C LYS A 32 -7.87 120.85 -36.49
N TYR A 33 -9.03 120.39 -36.00
CA TYR A 33 -10.28 120.49 -36.77
C TYR A 33 -10.73 121.95 -36.93
N GLU A 34 -10.47 122.81 -35.93
CA GLU A 34 -10.67 124.26 -36.04
C GLU A 34 -9.71 124.90 -37.07
N ASN A 35 -8.47 124.40 -37.16
CA ASN A 35 -7.42 124.97 -38.01
C ASN A 35 -7.29 124.39 -39.44
N LYS A 36 -8.16 123.46 -39.85
CA LYS A 36 -8.22 122.83 -41.21
C LYS A 36 -6.95 122.14 -41.71
N GLU A 37 -5.96 121.90 -40.86
CA GLU A 37 -4.68 121.27 -41.23
C GLU A 37 -4.46 120.03 -40.35
N VAL A 38 -5.25 119.00 -40.62
CA VAL A 38 -5.17 117.73 -39.90
C VAL A 38 -4.05 116.90 -40.51
N ASP A 39 -2.86 117.00 -39.94
CA ASP A 39 -1.74 116.14 -40.28
C ASP A 39 -2.08 114.67 -39.92
N LYS A 40 -2.47 113.91 -40.95
CA LYS A 40 -2.87 112.50 -40.83
C LYS A 40 -1.76 111.65 -40.25
N ASP A 41 -0.50 111.96 -40.54
CA ASP A 41 0.64 111.17 -40.11
C ASP A 41 0.87 111.34 -38.59
N TYR A 42 0.75 112.57 -38.08
CA TYR A 42 0.80 112.84 -36.64
C TYR A 42 -0.34 112.16 -35.85
N LEU A 43 -1.58 112.22 -36.35
CA LEU A 43 -2.71 111.53 -35.72
C LEU A 43 -2.53 110.01 -35.75
N MET A 44 -2.01 109.47 -36.85
CA MET A 44 -1.68 108.06 -36.96
C MET A 44 -0.62 107.66 -35.92
N GLU A 45 0.43 108.47 -35.74
CA GLU A 45 1.47 108.23 -34.74
C GLU A 45 0.91 108.25 -33.31
N MET A 46 0.06 109.23 -32.96
CA MET A 46 -0.62 109.23 -31.66
C MET A 46 -1.55 108.02 -31.47
N MET A 47 -2.28 107.61 -32.51
CA MET A 47 -3.13 106.41 -32.47
C MET A 47 -2.29 105.15 -32.28
N PHE A 48 -1.10 105.07 -32.90
CA PHE A 48 -0.15 103.99 -32.65
C PHE A 48 0.35 104.00 -31.21
N GLN A 49 0.73 105.16 -30.67
CA GLN A 49 1.13 105.28 -29.27
C GLN A 49 0.01 104.87 -28.32
N LEU A 50 -1.23 105.31 -28.56
CA LEU A 50 -2.38 104.92 -27.75
C LEU A 50 -2.64 103.41 -27.83
N LYS A 51 -2.56 102.82 -29.03
CA LYS A 51 -2.71 101.37 -29.23
C LYS A 51 -1.61 100.59 -28.51
N GLU A 52 -0.38 101.09 -28.52
CA GLU A 52 0.74 100.49 -27.80
C GLU A 52 0.50 100.53 -26.29
N GLN A 53 0.08 101.68 -25.74
CA GLN A 53 -0.23 101.79 -24.30
C GLN A 53 -1.45 100.95 -23.91
N HIS A 54 -2.49 100.88 -24.76
CA HIS A 54 -3.64 100.03 -24.52
C HIS A 54 -3.25 98.56 -24.50
N SER A 55 -2.39 98.12 -25.42
CA SER A 55 -1.87 96.75 -25.45
C SER A 55 -1.04 96.43 -24.19
N LYS A 56 -0.22 97.37 -23.71
CA LYS A 56 0.50 97.24 -22.43
C LYS A 56 -0.46 97.12 -21.25
N LEU A 57 -1.54 97.91 -21.24
CA LEU A 57 -2.56 97.87 -20.20
C LEU A 57 -3.32 96.52 -20.21
N GLU A 58 -3.75 96.03 -21.38
CA GLU A 58 -4.39 94.72 -21.52
C GLU A 58 -3.47 93.59 -21.04
N GLN A 59 -2.18 93.65 -21.41
CA GLN A 59 -1.20 92.67 -20.96
C GLN A 59 -1.03 92.69 -19.43
N LEU A 60 -0.98 93.88 -18.82
CA LEU A 60 -0.92 93.99 -17.36
C LEU A 60 -2.18 93.43 -16.69
N ILE A 61 -3.37 93.67 -17.24
CA ILE A 61 -4.62 93.10 -16.70
C ILE A 61 -4.61 91.56 -16.83
N GLU A 62 -4.18 91.04 -17.96
CA GLU A 62 -4.05 89.59 -18.17
C GLU A 62 -3.06 88.98 -17.19
N ASP A 63 -1.89 89.57 -17.03
CA ASP A 63 -0.81 89.03 -16.19
C ASP A 63 -1.10 89.20 -14.69
N GLN A 64 -1.71 90.31 -14.26
CA GLN A 64 -1.96 90.60 -12.84
C GLN A 64 -3.28 90.02 -12.31
N HIS A 65 -4.33 89.96 -13.13
CA HIS A 65 -5.66 89.53 -12.67
C HIS A 65 -6.06 88.19 -13.28
N TRP A 66 -6.04 88.07 -14.61
CA TRP A 66 -6.59 86.88 -15.25
C TRP A 66 -5.73 85.64 -15.04
N ARG A 67 -4.40 85.73 -15.16
CA ARG A 67 -3.50 84.60 -14.94
C ARG A 67 -3.60 84.01 -13.53
N PRO A 68 -3.44 84.79 -12.43
CA PRO A 68 -3.56 84.23 -11.08
C PRO A 68 -4.94 83.63 -10.80
N ILE A 69 -6.01 84.25 -11.31
CA ILE A 69 -7.37 83.72 -11.17
C ILE A 69 -7.50 82.38 -11.91
N LYS A 70 -7.00 82.27 -13.15
CA LYS A 70 -7.00 81.03 -13.93
C LYS A 70 -6.21 79.93 -13.22
N GLU A 71 -5.03 80.23 -12.68
CA GLU A 71 -4.23 79.28 -11.91
C GLU A 71 -4.95 78.81 -10.65
N ILE A 72 -5.61 79.70 -9.92
CA ILE A 72 -6.43 79.33 -8.75
C ILE A 72 -7.60 78.43 -9.17
N ILE A 73 -8.31 78.77 -10.24
CA ILE A 73 -9.41 77.96 -10.77
C ILE A 73 -8.90 76.57 -11.19
N GLU A 74 -7.75 76.50 -11.87
CA GLU A 74 -7.15 75.24 -12.28
C GLU A 74 -6.75 74.40 -11.07
N ASN A 75 -6.11 75.00 -10.06
CA ASN A 75 -5.77 74.32 -8.81
C ASN A 75 -7.01 73.82 -8.05
N ILE A 76 -8.10 74.60 -8.04
CA ILE A 76 -9.39 74.18 -7.48
C ILE A 76 -9.96 73.00 -8.27
N ASN A 77 -9.94 73.06 -9.61
CA ASN A 77 -10.42 71.97 -10.46
C ASN A 77 -9.57 70.70 -10.29
N GLN A 78 -8.24 70.81 -10.21
CA GLN A 78 -7.35 69.69 -9.93
C GLN A 78 -7.64 69.08 -8.54
N SER A 79 -7.86 69.91 -7.53
CA SER A 79 -8.21 69.46 -6.19
C SER A 79 -9.59 68.78 -6.15
N ASN A 80 -10.57 69.33 -6.87
CA ASN A 80 -11.88 68.71 -7.02
C ASN A 80 -11.81 67.37 -7.74
N ASN A 81 -11.02 67.25 -8.81
CA ASN A 81 -10.82 65.98 -9.51
C ASN A 81 -10.17 64.92 -8.60
N LYS A 82 -9.18 65.31 -7.78
CA LYS A 82 -8.60 64.41 -6.77
C LYS A 82 -9.62 64.01 -5.72
N LEU A 83 -10.44 64.95 -5.24
CA LEU A 83 -11.50 64.67 -4.28
C LEU A 83 -12.52 63.67 -4.85
N GLU A 84 -12.94 63.83 -6.11
CA GLU A 84 -13.82 62.87 -6.78
C GLU A 84 -13.16 61.50 -6.97
N SER A 85 -11.87 61.45 -7.33
CA SER A 85 -11.10 60.19 -7.38
C SER A 85 -11.08 59.50 -6.01
N PHE A 86 -10.80 60.23 -4.93
CA PHE A 86 -10.79 59.66 -3.58
C PHE A 86 -12.17 59.23 -3.11
N LYS A 87 -13.24 59.95 -3.49
CA LYS A 87 -14.62 59.52 -3.22
C LYS A 87 -14.93 58.20 -3.93
N TYR A 88 -14.52 58.05 -5.18
CA TYR A 88 -14.70 56.80 -5.92
C TYR A 88 -13.90 55.66 -5.27
N GLU A 89 -12.63 55.87 -4.96
CA GLU A 89 -11.79 54.87 -4.28
C GLU A 89 -12.39 54.46 -2.94
N LYS A 90 -12.87 55.42 -2.14
CA LYS A 90 -13.57 55.14 -0.89
C LYS A 90 -14.79 54.24 -1.11
N ILE A 91 -15.66 54.57 -2.07
CA ILE A 91 -16.86 53.76 -2.37
C ILE A 91 -16.46 52.35 -2.81
N MET A 92 -15.40 52.21 -3.62
CA MET A 92 -14.90 50.92 -4.07
C MET A 92 -14.35 50.08 -2.91
N LEU A 93 -13.52 50.67 -2.06
CA LEU A 93 -13.01 50.01 -0.85
C LEU A 93 -14.13 49.66 0.13
N GLU A 94 -15.15 50.51 0.28
CA GLU A 94 -16.33 50.21 1.09
C GLU A 94 -17.13 49.03 0.50
N SER A 95 -17.27 48.96 -0.82
CA SER A 95 -17.90 47.81 -1.50
C SER A 95 -17.09 46.54 -1.28
N GLU A 96 -15.77 46.60 -1.48
CA GLU A 96 -14.87 45.45 -1.28
C GLU A 96 -14.90 44.98 0.18
N ILE A 97 -14.85 45.90 1.15
CA ILE A 97 -15.00 45.57 2.57
C ILE A 97 -16.36 44.92 2.84
N ASN A 98 -17.44 45.39 2.21
CA ASN A 98 -18.76 44.80 2.38
C ASN A 98 -18.84 43.41 1.75
N ASP A 99 -18.22 43.17 0.60
CA ASP A 99 -18.17 41.86 -0.03
C ASP A 99 -17.30 40.89 0.78
N LEU A 100 -16.17 41.34 1.32
CA LEU A 100 -15.34 40.57 2.26
C LEU A 100 -16.08 40.24 3.57
N ARG A 101 -16.96 41.12 4.06
CA ARG A 101 -17.82 40.83 5.23
C ARG A 101 -18.90 39.79 4.93
N LYS A 102 -19.39 39.73 3.69
CA LYS A 102 -20.36 38.70 3.25
C LYS A 102 -19.69 37.34 3.06
N LEU A 103 -18.40 37.32 2.70
CA LEU A 103 -17.56 36.12 2.68
C LEU A 103 -17.40 35.58 4.11
N GLN A 104 -18.39 34.79 4.55
CA GLN A 104 -18.29 34.00 5.76
C GLN A 104 -17.32 32.84 5.48
N PHE A 105 -16.05 33.07 5.81
CA PHE A 105 -15.05 32.02 5.77
C PHE A 105 -15.13 31.19 7.06
N ASP A 106 -15.80 30.04 6.99
CA ASP A 106 -15.82 29.10 8.11
C ASP A 106 -14.59 28.20 8.07
N LEU A 107 -13.66 28.40 9.02
CA LEU A 107 -12.49 27.54 9.22
C LEU A 107 -12.84 26.10 9.62
N SER A 108 -14.10 25.85 9.94
CA SER A 108 -14.63 24.52 10.28
C SER A 108 -15.07 23.74 9.04
N ASP A 109 -15.08 24.35 7.85
CA ASP A 109 -15.41 23.67 6.60
C ASP A 109 -14.44 22.50 6.34
N PRO A 110 -14.93 21.25 6.36
CA PRO A 110 -14.10 20.07 6.11
C PRO A 110 -13.41 20.10 4.75
N SER A 111 -13.99 20.81 3.77
CA SER A 111 -13.45 20.96 2.41
C SER A 111 -12.10 21.69 2.39
N LEU A 112 -11.84 22.53 3.39
CA LEU A 112 -10.55 23.24 3.54
C LEU A 112 -9.44 22.32 4.09
N GLY A 113 -9.82 21.17 4.67
CA GLY A 113 -8.90 20.20 5.26
C GLY A 113 -8.03 20.78 6.37
N ILE A 114 -8.55 21.74 7.14
CA ILE A 114 -7.80 22.44 8.19
C ILE A 114 -7.79 21.58 9.46
N THR A 115 -6.63 21.50 10.12
CA THR A 115 -6.50 20.81 11.40
C THR A 115 -7.48 21.40 12.43
N PRO A 116 -8.36 20.60 13.07
CA PRO A 116 -9.31 21.06 14.07
C PRO A 116 -8.64 21.85 15.20
N LEU A 117 -9.37 22.81 15.78
CA LEU A 117 -8.87 23.68 16.86
C LEU A 117 -8.30 22.87 18.03
N GLU A 118 -8.94 21.75 18.39
CA GLU A 118 -8.50 20.86 19.47
C GLU A 118 -7.08 20.32 19.23
N LYS A 119 -6.82 19.85 18.01
CA LYS A 119 -5.49 19.36 17.61
C LYS A 119 -4.48 20.49 17.54
N PHE A 120 -4.87 21.70 17.12
CA PHE A 120 -3.99 22.85 17.15
C PHE A 120 -3.55 23.20 18.58
N LEU A 121 -4.50 23.32 19.51
CA LEU A 121 -4.23 23.66 20.91
C LEU A 121 -3.40 22.60 21.62
N SER A 122 -3.56 21.32 21.29
CA SER A 122 -2.78 20.24 21.93
C SER A 122 -1.28 20.29 21.63
N PHE A 123 -0.86 20.91 20.52
CA PHE A 123 0.56 21.11 20.20
C PHE A 123 1.17 22.36 20.84
N GLN A 124 0.36 23.24 21.44
CA GLN A 124 0.81 24.53 21.96
C GLN A 124 1.06 24.50 23.47
N SER A 125 1.94 25.40 23.92
CA SER A 125 2.19 25.57 25.36
C SER A 125 1.00 26.24 26.07
N PRO A 126 0.77 25.98 27.37
CA PRO A 126 -0.30 26.64 28.12
C PRO A 126 -0.24 28.17 28.08
N GLN A 127 0.97 28.75 28.17
CA GLN A 127 1.19 30.19 28.08
C GLN A 127 0.77 30.77 26.72
N TYR A 128 1.03 30.01 25.65
CA TYR A 128 0.59 30.39 24.31
C TYR A 128 -0.94 30.35 24.21
N ILE A 129 -1.59 29.34 24.80
CA ILE A 129 -3.05 29.21 24.79
C ILE A 129 -3.73 30.37 25.51
N GLU A 130 -3.19 30.82 26.65
CA GLU A 130 -3.68 32.01 27.36
C GLU A 130 -3.56 33.28 26.50
N SER A 131 -2.39 33.49 25.87
CA SER A 131 -2.19 34.62 24.94
C SER A 131 -3.12 34.54 23.73
N PHE A 132 -3.32 33.34 23.17
CA PHE A 132 -4.17 33.09 22.02
C PHE A 132 -5.65 33.39 22.32
N ASN A 133 -6.16 32.87 23.44
CA ASN A 133 -7.55 33.07 23.86
C ASN A 133 -7.86 34.53 24.21
N SER A 134 -6.86 35.32 24.60
CA SER A 134 -7.02 36.76 24.85
C SER A 134 -7.25 37.60 23.59
N LYS A 135 -6.94 37.06 22.40
CA LYS A 135 -7.03 37.78 21.13
C LYS A 135 -8.45 37.67 20.52
N PRO A 136 -8.86 38.63 19.67
CA PRO A 136 -10.09 38.52 18.88
C PRO A 136 -10.12 37.27 18.00
N LYS A 137 -11.33 36.77 17.70
CA LYS A 137 -11.55 35.53 16.92
C LYS A 137 -10.86 35.58 15.56
N GLU A 138 -10.82 36.75 14.92
CA GLU A 138 -10.18 36.95 13.61
C GLU A 138 -8.67 36.75 13.70
N LYS A 139 -8.03 37.21 14.78
CA LYS A 139 -6.59 37.01 15.00
C LYS A 139 -6.28 35.57 15.39
N GLN A 140 -7.15 34.93 16.17
CA GLN A 140 -7.05 33.50 16.46
C GLN A 140 -7.10 32.66 15.18
N SER A 141 -8.02 33.00 14.27
CA SER A 141 -8.16 32.39 12.94
C SER A 141 -6.88 32.53 12.10
N ILE A 142 -6.29 33.73 12.07
CA ILE A 142 -5.04 33.99 11.35
C ILE A 142 -3.89 33.16 11.94
N GLU A 143 -3.71 33.17 13.27
CA GLU A 143 -2.63 32.42 13.92
C GLU A 143 -2.75 30.90 13.72
N ARG A 144 -3.99 30.37 13.72
CA ARG A 144 -4.26 28.97 13.36
C ARG A 144 -3.86 28.68 11.91
N LEU A 145 -4.20 29.56 10.98
CA LEU A 145 -3.85 29.43 9.56
C LEU A 145 -2.33 29.53 9.32
N GLU A 146 -1.65 30.45 9.99
CA GLU A 146 -0.19 30.60 9.91
C GLU A 146 0.52 29.33 10.39
N TRP A 147 0.07 28.77 11.51
CA TRP A 147 0.58 27.50 12.00
C TRP A 147 0.30 26.33 11.05
N GLU A 148 -0.92 26.24 10.51
CA GLU A 148 -1.29 25.21 9.52
C GLU A 148 -0.43 25.33 8.26
N ILE A 149 -0.19 26.55 7.76
CA ILE A 149 0.71 26.81 6.63
C ILE A 149 2.13 26.33 6.97
N TYR A 150 2.62 26.62 8.17
CA TYR A 150 3.94 26.15 8.61
C TYR A 150 4.01 24.62 8.63
N GLN A 151 3.01 23.94 9.19
CA GLN A 151 2.93 22.47 9.19
C GLN A 151 2.86 21.89 7.77
N ARG A 152 2.05 22.50 6.88
CA ARG A 152 1.95 22.08 5.48
C ARG A 152 3.27 22.26 4.73
N LYS A 153 4.02 23.33 5.01
CA LYS A 153 5.38 23.53 4.47
C LYS A 153 6.35 22.44 4.93
N LEU A 154 6.32 22.07 6.22
CA LEU A 154 7.16 20.98 6.74
C LEU A 154 6.82 19.63 6.09
N LYS A 155 5.53 19.29 6.02
CA LYS A 155 5.04 18.08 5.35
C LYS A 155 5.38 18.07 3.86
N LEU A 156 5.34 19.23 3.19
CA LEU A 156 5.73 19.36 1.79
C LEU A 156 7.21 19.02 1.60
N ILE A 157 8.09 19.54 2.46
CA ILE A 157 9.53 19.22 2.43
C ILE A 157 9.75 17.71 2.65
N GLU A 158 9.05 17.11 3.60
CA GLU A 158 9.10 15.66 3.84
C GLU A 158 8.61 14.87 2.62
N LEU A 159 7.50 15.28 2.01
CA LEU A 159 6.93 14.67 0.82
C LEU A 159 7.86 14.78 -0.39
N GLU A 160 8.59 15.89 -0.55
CA GLU A 160 9.63 16.02 -1.56
C GLU A 160 10.81 15.07 -1.32
N LYS A 161 11.24 14.91 -0.06
CA LYS A 161 12.27 13.92 0.30
C LYS A 161 11.80 12.50 -0.03
N LEU A 162 10.57 12.15 0.35
CA LEU A 162 9.98 10.84 0.04
C LEU A 162 9.82 10.61 -1.46
N LYS A 163 9.42 11.62 -2.23
CA LYS A 163 9.36 11.54 -3.71
C LYS A 163 10.75 11.27 -4.31
N LYS A 164 11.79 11.97 -3.84
CA LYS A 164 13.17 11.74 -4.28
C LYS A 164 13.65 10.32 -3.95
N LEU A 165 13.39 9.85 -2.73
CA LEU A 165 13.73 8.48 -2.31
C LEU A 165 12.97 7.43 -3.14
N LYS A 166 11.68 7.64 -3.40
CA LYS A 166 10.87 6.76 -4.25
C LYS A 166 11.43 6.64 -5.67
N ILE A 167 11.83 7.76 -6.27
CA ILE A 167 12.45 7.77 -7.60
C ILE A 167 13.77 7.02 -7.58
N LYS A 168 14.63 7.27 -6.58
CA LYS A 168 15.91 6.58 -6.42
C LYS A 168 15.72 5.07 -6.26
N LEU A 169 14.81 4.65 -5.38
CA LEU A 169 14.51 3.23 -5.15
C LEU A 169 14.06 2.54 -6.44
N LYS A 170 13.17 3.17 -7.21
CA LYS A 170 12.74 2.63 -8.51
C LYS A 170 13.90 2.48 -9.50
N GLN A 171 14.82 3.44 -9.55
CA GLN A 171 16.00 3.35 -10.42
C GLN A 171 16.93 2.23 -9.99
N ASP A 172 17.09 2.00 -8.69
CA ASP A 172 17.91 0.92 -8.16
C ASP A 172 17.26 -0.45 -8.39
N ASP A 173 15.93 -0.57 -8.26
CA ASP A 173 15.16 -1.76 -8.64
C ASP A 173 15.26 -2.07 -10.14
N GLU A 174 15.18 -1.06 -11.00
CA GLU A 174 15.37 -1.22 -12.45
C GLU A 174 16.79 -1.70 -12.79
N LYS A 175 17.82 -1.16 -12.13
CA LYS A 175 19.20 -1.64 -12.30
C LYS A 175 19.35 -3.09 -11.85
N ALA A 176 18.86 -3.43 -10.65
CA ALA A 176 18.92 -4.78 -10.12
C ALA A 176 18.19 -5.79 -11.04
N ASN A 177 17.02 -5.43 -11.55
CA ASN A 177 16.30 -6.26 -12.52
C ASN A 177 17.04 -6.41 -13.85
N ASN A 178 17.69 -5.35 -14.33
CA ASN A 178 18.51 -5.43 -15.55
C ASN A 178 19.75 -6.29 -15.33
N GLU A 179 20.42 -6.21 -14.18
CA GLU A 179 21.55 -7.08 -13.82
C GLU A 179 21.10 -8.54 -13.68
N LEU A 180 19.95 -8.79 -13.05
CA LEU A 180 19.37 -10.12 -12.93
C LEU A 180 19.03 -10.69 -14.30
N LYS A 181 18.45 -9.89 -15.19
CA LYS A 181 18.14 -10.30 -16.57
C LYS A 181 19.40 -10.57 -17.38
N GLN A 182 20.43 -9.73 -17.26
CA GLN A 182 21.74 -9.98 -17.89
C GLN A 182 22.38 -11.26 -17.36
N PHE A 183 22.26 -11.54 -16.06
CA PHE A 183 22.76 -12.78 -15.46
C PHE A 183 21.96 -13.99 -15.95
N GLU A 184 20.64 -13.89 -16.03
CA GLU A 184 19.76 -14.93 -16.58
C GLU A 184 20.10 -15.22 -18.05
N ASP A 185 20.30 -14.18 -18.86
CA ASP A 185 20.70 -14.33 -20.26
C ASP A 185 22.10 -14.97 -20.38
N LYS A 186 23.06 -14.56 -19.54
CA LYS A 186 24.39 -15.20 -19.47
C LYS A 186 24.32 -16.66 -19.05
N LEU A 187 23.43 -17.03 -18.13
CA LEU A 187 23.22 -18.42 -17.75
C LEU A 187 22.61 -19.21 -18.91
N LYS A 188 21.60 -18.67 -19.60
CA LYS A 188 21.00 -19.33 -20.76
C LYS A 188 22.00 -19.53 -21.90
N GLU A 189 22.88 -18.55 -22.13
CA GLU A 189 23.90 -18.59 -23.18
C GLU A 189 25.07 -19.52 -22.83
N ASN A 190 25.62 -19.40 -21.62
CA ASN A 190 26.85 -20.10 -21.23
C ASN A 190 26.61 -21.45 -20.53
N LEU A 191 25.54 -21.56 -19.74
CA LEU A 191 25.19 -22.79 -19.02
C LEU A 191 24.22 -23.62 -19.85
N ASN A 192 24.75 -24.27 -20.89
CA ASN A 192 24.01 -25.35 -21.52
C ASN A 192 24.07 -26.58 -20.61
N VAL A 193 23.14 -26.66 -19.65
CA VAL A 193 23.04 -27.74 -18.66
C VAL A 193 23.11 -29.11 -19.33
N LYS A 194 22.49 -29.29 -20.51
CA LYS A 194 22.57 -30.56 -21.24
C LYS A 194 24.02 -30.93 -21.61
N LYS A 195 24.80 -29.99 -22.13
CA LYS A 195 26.22 -30.23 -22.46
C LYS A 195 27.09 -30.40 -21.21
N ALA A 196 26.82 -29.64 -20.14
CA ALA A 196 27.57 -29.73 -18.89
C ALA A 196 27.37 -31.08 -18.18
N VAL A 197 26.16 -31.64 -18.26
CA VAL A 197 25.82 -32.92 -17.64
C VAL A 197 26.09 -34.09 -18.58
N GLU A 198 26.21 -33.90 -19.90
CA GLU A 198 26.53 -34.96 -20.88
C GLU A 198 27.69 -35.90 -20.50
N PRO A 199 28.87 -35.41 -20.06
CA PRO A 199 29.95 -36.32 -19.62
C PRO A 199 29.56 -37.12 -18.38
N PHE A 200 28.75 -36.55 -17.48
CA PHE A 200 28.27 -37.22 -16.28
C PHE A 200 27.08 -38.14 -16.55
N GLN A 201 26.27 -37.90 -17.59
CA GLN A 201 25.16 -38.76 -17.99
C GLN A 201 25.61 -40.17 -18.36
N LYS A 202 26.88 -40.35 -18.74
CA LYS A 202 27.45 -41.70 -18.96
C LYS A 202 27.70 -42.45 -17.65
N PHE A 203 27.90 -41.72 -16.55
CA PHE A 203 28.15 -42.27 -15.22
C PHE A 203 26.90 -42.30 -14.34
N ILE A 204 25.96 -41.37 -14.57
CA ILE A 204 24.62 -41.39 -14.01
C ILE A 204 23.84 -42.37 -14.89
N GLY A 205 23.79 -43.64 -14.50
CA GLY A 205 23.20 -44.75 -15.26
C GLY A 205 21.69 -44.68 -15.54
N ILE A 206 21.11 -43.49 -15.66
CA ILE A 206 19.68 -43.25 -15.80
C ILE A 206 19.42 -42.65 -17.19
N LEU A 207 19.40 -43.52 -18.20
CA LEU A 207 18.79 -43.20 -19.49
C LEU A 207 17.26 -43.37 -19.38
N PRO A 208 16.46 -42.42 -19.86
CA PRO A 208 15.04 -42.65 -20.10
C PRO A 208 14.88 -43.61 -21.28
N VAL A 209 14.14 -44.70 -21.06
CA VAL A 209 13.35 -45.41 -22.07
C VAL A 209 14.17 -45.93 -23.28
N SER A 210 15.09 -46.86 -23.07
CA SER A 210 15.30 -47.87 -24.11
C SER A 210 14.14 -48.85 -24.00
N LYS A 211 13.16 -48.76 -24.91
CA LYS A 211 12.06 -49.75 -25.06
C LYS A 211 12.53 -51.17 -25.38
N ASN A 212 13.84 -51.42 -25.39
CA ASN A 212 14.43 -52.69 -25.71
C ASN A 212 15.36 -53.11 -24.57
N ASN A 213 14.85 -53.90 -23.64
CA ASN A 213 15.34 -55.24 -23.39
C ASN A 213 14.59 -55.84 -22.21
N ASN A 214 14.20 -57.10 -22.38
CA ASN A 214 13.40 -57.94 -21.49
C ASN A 214 14.11 -58.31 -20.18
N ASN A 215 14.91 -57.41 -19.64
CA ASN A 215 15.53 -57.56 -18.33
C ASN A 215 14.66 -56.83 -17.32
N ASN A 216 13.54 -57.48 -17.00
CA ASN A 216 12.89 -57.28 -15.72
C ASN A 216 13.96 -57.40 -14.63
N ASN A 217 13.90 -56.51 -13.64
CA ASN A 217 14.73 -56.47 -12.43
C ASN A 217 15.96 -55.55 -12.54
N ILE A 218 15.78 -54.29 -12.12
CA ILE A 218 16.29 -53.79 -10.82
C ILE A 218 16.24 -52.26 -10.77
N ILE A 219 16.17 -51.55 -11.90
CA ILE A 219 16.44 -50.10 -11.89
C ILE A 219 15.30 -49.34 -12.60
N GLY A 220 14.42 -48.70 -11.81
CA GLY A 220 13.75 -47.47 -12.24
C GLY A 220 12.22 -47.43 -12.24
N ASN A 221 11.50 -48.54 -12.44
CA ASN A 221 10.04 -48.48 -12.64
C ASN A 221 9.30 -49.48 -11.74
N HIS A 222 9.29 -49.28 -10.42
CA HIS A 222 8.21 -49.90 -9.65
C HIS A 222 6.89 -49.26 -10.15
N PRO A 223 5.89 -50.02 -10.61
CA PRO A 223 4.67 -49.45 -11.21
C PRO A 223 3.96 -48.47 -10.26
N LEU A 224 4.05 -48.72 -8.94
CA LEU A 224 3.51 -47.84 -7.90
C LEU A 224 4.24 -46.49 -7.77
N LEU A 225 5.47 -46.32 -8.30
CA LEU A 225 6.17 -45.03 -8.24
C LEU A 225 5.50 -43.95 -9.08
N LEU A 226 4.83 -44.36 -10.16
CA LEU A 226 4.09 -43.41 -11.01
C LEU A 226 2.84 -42.87 -10.28
N GLU A 227 2.24 -43.69 -9.42
CA GLU A 227 1.10 -43.32 -8.57
C GLU A 227 1.54 -42.68 -7.24
N SER A 228 2.82 -42.80 -6.89
CA SER A 228 3.35 -42.32 -5.61
C SER A 228 3.43 -40.79 -5.56
N PRO A 229 2.96 -40.15 -4.49
CA PRO A 229 3.16 -38.72 -4.27
C PRO A 229 4.63 -38.33 -4.28
N GLN A 230 4.93 -37.10 -4.70
CA GLN A 230 6.31 -36.58 -4.78
C GLN A 230 7.15 -36.81 -3.50
N PRO A 231 6.64 -36.59 -2.27
CA PRO A 231 7.45 -36.80 -1.07
C PRO A 231 7.87 -38.27 -0.87
N LEU A 232 6.98 -39.20 -1.19
CA LEU A 232 7.27 -40.63 -1.12
C LEU A 232 8.18 -41.06 -2.28
N TYR A 233 8.00 -40.51 -3.48
CA TYR A 233 8.92 -40.74 -4.59
C TYR A 233 10.37 -40.37 -4.25
N ILE A 234 10.59 -39.19 -3.65
CA ILE A 234 11.92 -38.73 -3.21
C ILE A 234 12.49 -39.69 -2.16
N LEU A 235 11.68 -40.00 -1.14
CA LEU A 235 12.08 -40.91 -0.06
C LEU A 235 12.46 -42.30 -0.58
N TYR A 236 11.69 -42.86 -1.53
CA TYR A 236 11.99 -44.16 -2.11
C TYR A 236 13.39 -44.17 -2.74
N HIS A 237 13.70 -43.17 -3.57
CA HIS A 237 15.02 -43.09 -4.20
C HIS A 237 16.13 -42.91 -3.17
N GLU A 238 15.96 -42.02 -2.18
CA GLU A 238 16.92 -41.86 -1.09
C GLU A 238 17.17 -43.17 -0.33
N LEU A 239 16.12 -43.95 -0.04
CA LEU A 239 16.23 -45.24 0.64
C LEU A 239 16.86 -46.32 -0.25
N VAL A 240 16.55 -46.35 -1.54
CA VAL A 240 17.17 -47.27 -2.51
C VAL A 240 18.66 -46.95 -2.67
N TYR A 241 19.02 -45.68 -2.80
CA TYR A 241 20.43 -45.28 -2.83
C TYR A 241 21.13 -45.63 -1.51
N PHE A 242 20.52 -45.34 -0.37
CA PHE A 242 21.10 -45.70 0.93
C PHE A 242 21.31 -47.21 1.06
N LYS A 243 20.35 -48.03 0.61
CA LYS A 243 20.48 -49.49 0.52
C LYS A 243 21.71 -49.88 -0.29
N GLU A 244 21.80 -49.38 -1.52
CA GLU A 244 22.86 -49.73 -2.48
C GLU A 244 24.26 -49.35 -2.01
N PHE A 245 24.39 -48.20 -1.33
CA PHE A 245 25.71 -47.70 -0.90
C PHE A 245 26.15 -48.24 0.45
N PHE A 246 25.24 -48.52 1.39
CA PHE A 246 25.61 -48.80 2.78
C PHE A 246 25.12 -50.15 3.31
N PHE A 247 23.97 -50.69 2.85
CA PHE A 247 23.33 -51.88 3.44
C PHE A 247 22.65 -52.78 2.39
N ASN A 248 23.44 -53.46 1.56
CA ASN A 248 22.90 -54.27 0.45
C ASN A 248 21.99 -55.43 0.86
N GLU A 249 22.36 -56.19 1.90
CA GLU A 249 21.66 -57.45 2.25
C GLU A 249 20.66 -57.30 3.42
N ASN A 250 20.87 -56.30 4.28
CA ASN A 250 20.14 -56.17 5.55
C ASN A 250 18.96 -55.18 5.50
N LEU A 251 18.85 -54.42 4.40
CA LEU A 251 17.84 -53.38 4.26
C LEU A 251 16.92 -53.69 3.07
N THR A 252 15.63 -53.76 3.35
CA THR A 252 14.57 -54.00 2.36
C THR A 252 13.65 -52.79 2.29
N VAL A 253 13.48 -52.25 1.08
CA VAL A 253 12.62 -51.10 0.80
C VAL A 253 11.51 -51.59 -0.11
N GLU A 254 10.27 -51.47 0.32
CA GLU A 254 9.09 -51.92 -0.43
C GLU A 254 8.07 -50.79 -0.56
N LEU A 255 7.47 -50.66 -1.73
CA LEU A 255 6.34 -49.78 -1.98
C LEU A 255 5.07 -50.60 -1.89
N ILE A 256 4.15 -50.20 -1.02
CA ILE A 256 2.92 -50.94 -0.77
C ILE A 256 1.73 -50.04 -1.10
N LYS A 257 0.80 -50.57 -1.90
CA LYS A 257 -0.48 -49.93 -2.15
C LYS A 257 -1.45 -50.35 -1.04
N ILE A 258 -2.19 -49.39 -0.51
CA ILE A 258 -3.29 -49.65 0.42
C ILE A 258 -4.42 -50.27 -0.41
N GLU A 259 -4.57 -51.58 -0.31
CA GLU A 259 -5.80 -52.22 -0.77
C GLU A 259 -6.92 -51.80 0.20
N ASN A 260 -8.06 -51.33 -0.32
CA ASN A 260 -9.19 -50.82 0.47
C ASN A 260 -9.93 -51.92 1.26
N SER A 261 -9.24 -52.94 1.77
CA SER A 261 -9.81 -54.09 2.48
C SER A 261 -9.71 -54.01 4.01
N ASP A 262 -9.18 -52.92 4.58
CA ASP A 262 -9.15 -52.69 6.03
C ASP A 262 -10.33 -51.84 6.51
N GLU A 263 -11.55 -52.32 6.28
CA GLU A 263 -12.71 -51.91 7.09
C GLU A 263 -12.92 -52.81 8.32
N ASN A 264 -12.10 -53.86 8.57
CA ASN A 264 -12.48 -54.88 9.57
C ASN A 264 -11.42 -55.42 10.55
N ASN A 265 -10.19 -54.90 10.65
CA ASN A 265 -9.15 -55.58 11.43
C ASN A 265 -8.44 -54.81 12.57
N GLU A 266 -9.06 -53.79 13.17
CA GLU A 266 -8.59 -53.26 14.47
C GLU A 266 -9.64 -53.21 15.59
N SER A 267 -10.80 -53.84 15.39
CA SER A 267 -11.77 -54.09 16.48
C SER A 267 -12.04 -55.59 16.63
N VAL A 268 -10.99 -56.38 16.89
CA VAL A 268 -11.11 -57.79 17.27
C VAL A 268 -10.50 -57.96 18.66
N GLU A 269 -11.32 -57.73 19.68
CA GLU A 269 -11.44 -58.54 20.90
C GLU A 269 -12.27 -57.77 21.92
N ASN A 270 -13.58 -57.65 21.67
CA ASN A 270 -14.60 -57.45 22.70
C ASN A 270 -15.97 -57.91 22.17
N ASN A 271 -16.02 -59.11 21.58
CA ASN A 271 -17.27 -59.81 21.27
C ASN A 271 -17.59 -60.79 22.39
N THR A 272 -18.02 -60.26 23.53
CA THR A 272 -18.90 -60.99 24.46
C THR A 272 -20.30 -60.44 24.27
N ILE A 273 -21.04 -61.11 23.40
CA ILE A 273 -22.46 -61.47 23.55
C ILE A 273 -23.19 -60.67 24.64
N SER A 274 -23.97 -59.66 24.24
CA SER A 274 -25.30 -59.48 24.81
C SER A 274 -26.17 -58.68 23.87
N ASN A 275 -27.07 -59.41 23.20
CA ASN A 275 -28.23 -58.91 22.48
C ASN A 275 -29.04 -57.95 23.36
N ASN A 276 -29.39 -56.78 22.83
CA ASN A 276 -30.64 -56.04 23.03
C ASN A 276 -30.67 -55.02 21.88
N ASN A 277 -31.18 -55.37 20.70
CA ASN A 277 -32.56 -55.14 20.31
C ASN A 277 -33.11 -53.82 20.89
N ASP A 278 -32.92 -52.73 20.16
CA ASP A 278 -33.98 -51.75 19.94
C ASP A 278 -33.78 -51.10 18.56
N ASN A 279 -34.38 -51.77 17.58
CA ASN A 279 -34.70 -51.24 16.28
C ASN A 279 -35.70 -50.09 16.46
N ASN A 280 -35.33 -48.87 16.08
CA ASN A 280 -36.34 -48.01 15.49
C ASN A 280 -35.77 -47.22 14.30
N ASN A 281 -36.22 -47.71 13.16
CA ASN A 281 -35.88 -47.36 11.80
C ASN A 281 -36.87 -46.29 11.36
N ASN A 282 -36.42 -45.05 11.15
CA ASN A 282 -37.26 -44.05 10.50
C ASN A 282 -36.52 -43.42 9.32
N ASN A 283 -36.68 -44.11 8.19
CA ASN A 283 -36.55 -43.61 6.84
C ASN A 283 -37.34 -42.31 6.68
N ASN A 284 -36.68 -41.23 6.28
CA ASN A 284 -37.34 -40.27 5.40
C ASN A 284 -36.39 -39.84 4.30
N ASN A 285 -36.53 -40.57 3.19
CA ASN A 285 -36.24 -40.11 1.85
C ASN A 285 -36.91 -38.75 1.64
N ASN A 286 -36.15 -37.70 1.37
CA ASN A 286 -36.62 -36.76 0.37
C ASN A 286 -35.49 -36.30 -0.54
N ASN A 287 -35.57 -36.92 -1.72
CA ASN A 287 -34.77 -36.77 -2.90
C ASN A 287 -35.24 -35.48 -3.60
N ASN A 288 -34.41 -34.46 -3.68
CA ASN A 288 -34.61 -33.43 -4.70
C ASN A 288 -33.28 -32.87 -5.20
N ASN A 289 -32.57 -33.76 -5.92
CA ASN A 289 -31.55 -33.40 -6.91
C ASN A 289 -32.21 -32.54 -7.99
N ASN A 290 -32.19 -31.23 -7.83
CA ASN A 290 -32.58 -30.32 -8.90
C ASN A 290 -31.36 -29.55 -9.37
N ASN A 291 -30.95 -29.96 -10.58
CA ASN A 291 -30.62 -29.07 -11.67
C ASN A 291 -29.34 -28.23 -11.60
N ASN A 292 -28.75 -28.20 -12.79
CA ASN A 292 -28.13 -27.02 -13.37
C ASN A 292 -26.85 -26.53 -12.71
N ASN A 293 -25.75 -26.60 -13.46
CA ASN A 293 -25.51 -25.55 -14.45
C ASN A 293 -24.17 -25.84 -15.10
N ASN A 294 -24.21 -26.35 -16.33
CA ASN A 294 -23.00 -26.42 -17.12
C ASN A 294 -22.71 -25.01 -17.68
N ASN A 295 -21.89 -24.29 -16.93
CA ASN A 295 -20.76 -23.50 -17.38
C ASN A 295 -20.67 -23.29 -18.91
N ASN A 296 -20.98 -22.09 -19.36
CA ASN A 296 -20.14 -21.40 -20.34
C ASN A 296 -20.39 -19.89 -20.21
N ASN A 297 -19.52 -19.17 -19.51
CA ASN A 297 -18.30 -18.62 -20.09
C ASN A 297 -18.62 -17.62 -21.20
N ASN A 298 -18.79 -16.35 -20.82
CA ASN A 298 -18.27 -15.25 -21.62
C ASN A 298 -18.18 -13.97 -20.79
N ASN A 299 -16.92 -13.64 -20.51
CA ASN A 299 -16.46 -12.36 -20.04
C ASN A 299 -16.91 -11.25 -20.99
N ASN A 300 -17.77 -10.35 -20.53
CA ASN A 300 -17.81 -8.97 -21.01
C ASN A 300 -18.01 -8.05 -19.80
N LYS A 301 -16.87 -7.77 -19.15
CA LYS A 301 -16.70 -6.69 -18.17
C LYS A 301 -16.77 -5.37 -18.91
N LEU A 302 -17.83 -4.60 -18.66
CA LEU A 302 -17.89 -3.13 -18.65
C LEU A 302 -19.38 -2.76 -18.61
N ASN A 303 -19.92 -2.59 -17.40
CA ASN A 303 -21.07 -1.72 -17.18
C ASN A 303 -21.00 -1.22 -15.74
N GLU A 304 -20.56 0.03 -15.65
CA GLU A 304 -20.78 0.92 -14.53
C GLU A 304 -22.30 1.06 -14.35
N ASN A 305 -22.86 0.58 -13.25
CA ASN A 305 -24.13 1.07 -12.74
C ASN A 305 -24.12 0.99 -11.22
N SER A 306 -23.99 2.19 -10.66
CA SER A 306 -24.46 2.64 -9.36
C SER A 306 -25.84 2.08 -8.98
N MET A 307 -26.10 1.98 -7.67
CA MET A 307 -27.37 1.64 -6.98
C MET A 307 -27.68 0.13 -6.92
N ASN A 308 -28.02 -0.50 -5.79
CA ASN A 308 -28.53 -0.05 -4.50
C ASN A 308 -27.92 -0.89 -3.37
N VAL A 309 -27.74 -0.22 -2.24
CA VAL A 309 -27.48 -0.82 -0.93
C VAL A 309 -28.83 -1.29 -0.40
N ASP A 310 -29.24 -2.51 -0.74
CA ASP A 310 -30.38 -3.16 -0.08
C ASP A 310 -29.82 -3.95 1.10
N ASN A 311 -29.74 -3.24 2.23
CA ASN A 311 -29.56 -3.81 3.56
C ASN A 311 -30.87 -4.51 3.95
N ASN A 312 -31.06 -5.76 3.50
CA ASN A 312 -32.06 -6.63 4.10
C ASN A 312 -31.32 -7.56 5.06
N ASP A 313 -31.17 -7.05 6.27
CA ASP A 313 -30.82 -7.80 7.47
C ASP A 313 -32.01 -8.69 7.87
N ASP A 314 -32.28 -9.74 7.07
CA ASP A 314 -33.22 -10.79 7.47
C ASP A 314 -32.45 -11.81 8.33
N TYR A 315 -32.46 -11.52 9.64
CA TYR A 315 -32.13 -12.49 10.68
C TYR A 315 -33.30 -13.48 10.82
N ASP A 316 -33.33 -14.51 9.99
CA ASP A 316 -34.16 -15.68 10.25
C ASP A 316 -33.43 -16.55 11.30
N ASP A 317 -33.76 -16.29 12.57
CA ASP A 317 -33.52 -17.15 13.73
C ASP A 317 -34.35 -18.44 13.56
N ASP A 318 -33.91 -19.35 12.70
CA ASP A 318 -34.39 -20.73 12.70
C ASP A 318 -33.62 -21.53 13.76
N ASP A 319 -34.11 -21.42 15.00
CA ASP A 319 -33.89 -22.36 16.09
C ASP A 319 -34.49 -23.74 15.72
N ASP A 320 -33.72 -24.64 15.09
CA ASP A 320 -33.90 -26.10 15.28
C ASP A 320 -32.81 -26.94 14.56
N ASP A 321 -32.51 -28.12 15.11
CA ASP A 321 -31.63 -29.18 14.59
C ASP A 321 -30.10 -29.08 14.84
N GLY A 322 -29.74 -29.00 16.13
CA GLY A 322 -28.37 -29.18 16.65
C GLY A 322 -27.70 -30.56 16.46
N ASN A 323 -28.22 -31.43 15.57
CA ASN A 323 -27.66 -32.77 15.34
C ASN A 323 -27.00 -32.96 13.96
N ASN A 324 -27.20 -32.06 12.99
CA ASN A 324 -26.59 -32.23 11.66
C ASN A 324 -25.18 -31.60 11.56
N TYR A 325 -24.86 -30.61 12.40
CA TYR A 325 -23.53 -29.97 12.40
C TYR A 325 -22.39 -30.95 12.72
N ASN A 326 -22.62 -31.92 13.61
CA ASN A 326 -21.60 -32.92 13.95
C ASN A 326 -21.32 -33.86 12.78
N ASN A 327 -22.33 -34.25 12.00
CA ASN A 327 -22.12 -35.14 10.86
C ASN A 327 -21.45 -34.42 9.67
N TYR A 328 -21.79 -33.15 9.44
CA TYR A 328 -21.15 -32.33 8.40
C TYR A 328 -19.67 -32.05 8.70
N ASN A 329 -19.33 -31.78 9.96
CA ASN A 329 -17.94 -31.59 10.38
C ASN A 329 -17.14 -32.88 10.37
N ASN A 330 -17.73 -34.01 10.77
CA ASN A 330 -17.07 -35.31 10.71
C ASN A 330 -16.71 -35.68 9.27
N ASN A 331 -17.61 -35.52 8.30
CA ASN A 331 -17.36 -35.86 6.89
C ASN A 331 -16.30 -34.97 6.20
N LYS A 332 -16.15 -33.71 6.62
CA LYS A 332 -15.03 -32.87 6.14
C LYS A 332 -13.71 -33.23 6.83
N SER A 333 -13.75 -33.57 8.13
CA SER A 333 -12.56 -33.98 8.87
C SER A 333 -11.98 -35.30 8.34
N THR A 334 -12.83 -36.27 7.95
CA THR A 334 -12.38 -37.54 7.35
C THR A 334 -11.71 -37.32 6.00
N LYS A 335 -12.23 -36.39 5.18
CA LYS A 335 -11.57 -35.98 3.92
C LYS A 335 -10.23 -35.30 4.16
N LEU A 336 -10.07 -34.56 5.26
CA LEU A 336 -8.80 -33.91 5.58
C LEU A 336 -7.72 -34.94 5.98
N ILE A 337 -8.12 -35.99 6.68
CA ILE A 337 -7.23 -37.00 7.27
C ILE A 337 -6.99 -38.20 6.33
N SER A 338 -7.39 -38.11 5.05
CA SER A 338 -7.08 -39.19 4.10
C SER A 338 -5.58 -39.22 3.77
N GLN A 339 -4.96 -40.38 4.01
CA GLN A 339 -3.61 -40.69 3.54
C GLN A 339 -3.61 -41.03 2.04
N SER A 340 -2.45 -40.97 1.40
CA SER A 340 -2.28 -41.44 0.03
C SER A 340 -2.54 -42.94 -0.09
N GLU A 341 -3.05 -43.37 -1.25
CA GLU A 341 -3.24 -44.78 -1.61
C GLU A 341 -1.92 -45.59 -1.62
N VAL A 342 -0.77 -44.92 -1.67
CA VAL A 342 0.55 -45.54 -1.66
C VAL A 342 1.30 -45.11 -0.40
N TYR A 343 1.88 -46.08 0.31
CA TYR A 343 2.80 -45.83 1.42
C TYR A 343 4.11 -46.60 1.20
N ILE A 344 5.16 -46.16 1.89
CA ILE A 344 6.48 -46.81 1.79
C ILE A 344 6.72 -47.59 3.06
N SER A 345 7.07 -48.87 2.93
CA SER A 345 7.50 -49.69 4.05
C SER A 345 9.00 -49.95 3.93
N LEU A 346 9.75 -49.45 4.90
CA LEU A 346 11.18 -49.70 5.06
C LEU A 346 11.34 -50.75 6.15
N LYS A 347 11.82 -51.94 5.79
CA LYS A 347 12.14 -52.98 6.76
C LYS A 347 13.64 -53.17 6.84
N ILE A 348 14.20 -52.87 8.01
CA ILE A 348 15.60 -53.01 8.35
C ILE A 348 15.75 -54.27 9.21
N LYS A 349 16.38 -55.30 8.67
CA LYS A 349 16.74 -56.50 9.42
C LYS A 349 18.20 -56.43 9.79
N ILE A 350 18.49 -56.11 11.04
CA ILE A 350 19.90 -56.11 11.48
C ILE A 350 20.25 -57.53 11.94
N LEU A 351 21.14 -58.17 11.19
CA LEU A 351 21.76 -59.46 11.53
C LEU A 351 22.76 -59.37 12.70
N LEU A 352 22.58 -58.42 13.63
CA LEU A 352 23.37 -58.40 14.86
C LEU A 352 23.02 -59.63 15.71
N GLU A 353 23.88 -59.97 16.67
CA GLU A 353 23.74 -61.14 17.56
C GLU A 353 22.33 -61.26 18.18
N ASN A 354 21.62 -60.14 18.32
CA ASN A 354 20.27 -60.03 18.87
C ASN A 354 19.13 -59.89 17.85
N LYS A 355 19.34 -60.25 16.56
CA LYS A 355 18.32 -60.30 15.47
C LYS A 355 17.11 -59.37 15.69
N LYS A 356 17.36 -58.06 15.68
CA LYS A 356 16.29 -57.06 15.78
C LYS A 356 15.78 -56.72 14.39
N ASP A 357 14.48 -56.83 14.20
CA ASP A 357 13.76 -56.46 12.98
C ASP A 357 13.03 -55.13 13.21
N LEU A 358 13.54 -54.04 12.64
CA LEU A 358 12.88 -52.74 12.67
C LEU A 358 12.09 -52.54 11.36
N SER A 359 10.80 -52.30 11.47
CA SER A 359 9.93 -51.90 10.37
C SER A 359 9.52 -50.45 10.55
N ILE A 360 9.70 -49.62 9.53
CA ILE A 360 9.36 -48.21 9.52
C ILE A 360 8.45 -47.96 8.32
N GLN A 361 7.20 -47.58 8.59
CA GLN A 361 6.23 -47.27 7.53
C GLN A 361 6.04 -45.76 7.42
N PHE A 362 6.08 -45.25 6.19
CA PHE A 362 5.94 -43.83 5.86
C PHE A 362 4.64 -43.59 5.11
N TYR A 363 3.77 -42.76 5.70
CA TYR A 363 2.49 -42.37 5.10
C TYR A 363 2.47 -40.90 4.76
N TYR A 364 2.02 -40.56 3.56
CA TYR A 364 1.83 -39.16 3.16
C TYR A 364 0.36 -38.76 3.28
N TYR A 365 0.11 -37.61 3.89
CA TYR A 365 -1.22 -36.99 4.03
C TYR A 365 -1.30 -35.75 3.13
N PRO A 366 -1.87 -35.85 1.92
CA PRO A 366 -1.80 -34.79 0.91
C PRO A 366 -2.43 -33.46 1.34
N ASN A 367 -3.53 -33.52 2.09
CA ASN A 367 -4.25 -32.31 2.52
C ASN A 367 -3.53 -31.58 3.66
N LEU A 368 -2.83 -32.34 4.52
CA LEU A 368 -1.97 -31.79 5.57
C LEU A 368 -0.56 -31.45 5.05
N LYS A 369 -0.21 -31.96 3.87
CA LYS A 369 1.12 -31.89 3.24
C LYS A 369 2.24 -32.36 4.18
N ILE A 370 1.99 -33.40 4.96
CA ILE A 370 2.97 -33.97 5.90
C ILE A 370 3.18 -35.45 5.61
N VAL A 371 4.38 -35.94 5.92
CA VAL A 371 4.68 -37.38 6.00
C VAL A 371 4.70 -37.80 7.46
N THR A 372 4.17 -38.96 7.78
CA THR A 372 4.16 -39.55 9.12
C THR A 372 4.94 -40.85 9.10
N VAL A 373 5.43 -41.25 10.27
CA VAL A 373 6.19 -42.49 10.43
C VAL A 373 5.59 -43.35 11.53
N LEU A 374 5.33 -44.60 11.18
CA LEU A 374 4.90 -45.65 12.10
C LEU A 374 6.03 -46.70 12.22
N PRO A 375 6.84 -46.63 13.30
CA PRO A 375 7.88 -47.63 13.56
C PRO A 375 7.34 -48.83 14.34
N SER A 376 7.92 -49.99 14.11
CA SER A 376 7.67 -51.23 14.85
C SER A 376 8.99 -51.99 15.02
N LEU A 377 9.39 -52.24 16.25
CA LEU A 377 10.61 -52.99 16.59
C LEU A 377 10.21 -54.38 17.05
N ASP A 378 10.62 -55.42 16.33
CA ASP A 378 10.25 -56.82 16.60
C ASP A 378 8.72 -57.05 16.70
N GLY A 379 7.93 -56.21 15.99
CA GLY A 379 6.47 -56.21 16.05
C GLY A 379 5.87 -55.26 17.09
N ASP A 380 6.68 -54.67 17.97
CA ASP A 380 6.24 -53.73 19.00
C ASP A 380 6.33 -52.27 18.50
N PHE A 381 5.17 -51.65 18.31
CA PHE A 381 5.05 -50.25 17.90
C PHE A 381 5.53 -49.27 18.97
N GLU A 382 5.33 -49.57 20.25
CA GLU A 382 5.71 -48.67 21.35
C GLU A 382 7.24 -48.61 21.50
N MET A 383 7.92 -49.76 21.41
CA MET A 383 9.39 -49.79 21.38
C MET A 383 9.95 -49.09 20.14
N GLY A 384 9.36 -49.34 18.96
CA GLY A 384 9.76 -48.65 17.73
C GLY A 384 9.59 -47.13 17.85
N GLN A 385 8.52 -46.68 18.51
CA GLN A 385 8.23 -45.27 18.71
C GLN A 385 9.25 -44.60 19.65
N LYS A 386 9.59 -45.25 20.78
CA LYS A 386 10.64 -44.78 21.71
C LYS A 386 12.02 -44.69 21.04
N LEU A 387 12.32 -45.60 20.11
CA LEU A 387 13.56 -45.57 19.33
C LEU A 387 13.66 -44.28 18.50
N LEU A 388 12.59 -43.93 17.76
CA LEU A 388 12.59 -42.73 16.91
C LEU A 388 12.58 -41.43 17.71
N GLU A 389 11.90 -41.39 18.86
CA GLU A 389 11.91 -40.23 19.76
C GLU A 389 13.32 -39.90 20.29
N SER A 390 14.20 -40.88 20.37
CA SER A 390 15.59 -40.68 20.83
C SER A 390 16.50 -39.99 19.79
N LEU A 391 16.08 -39.88 18.52
CA LEU A 391 16.89 -39.28 17.45
C LEU A 391 17.05 -37.76 17.60
N ASP A 392 16.00 -37.11 18.08
CA ASP A 392 15.97 -35.68 18.34
C ASP A 392 15.03 -35.38 19.52
N ASN A 393 15.62 -35.11 20.68
CA ASN A 393 14.89 -34.79 21.91
C ASN A 393 14.00 -33.53 21.78
N SER A 394 14.20 -32.69 20.75
CA SER A 394 13.39 -31.51 20.48
C SER A 394 12.17 -31.78 19.59
N ASP A 395 12.07 -32.97 19.01
CA ASP A 395 11.04 -33.34 18.05
C ASP A 395 10.33 -34.65 18.44
N THR A 396 9.25 -34.52 19.20
CA THR A 396 8.43 -35.66 19.66
C THR A 396 7.43 -36.15 18.61
N GLY A 397 7.28 -35.43 17.49
CA GLY A 397 6.27 -35.72 16.47
C GLY A 397 4.82 -35.58 16.95
N LEU A 398 4.57 -34.93 18.09
CA LEU A 398 3.21 -34.72 18.62
C LEU A 398 2.49 -33.52 17.99
N MET A 399 3.25 -32.59 17.42
CA MET A 399 2.75 -31.37 16.79
C MET A 399 2.98 -31.42 15.27
N THR A 400 2.18 -30.65 14.53
CA THR A 400 2.29 -30.58 13.07
C THR A 400 3.54 -29.78 12.68
N PRO A 401 4.41 -30.31 11.79
CA PRO A 401 5.54 -29.54 11.27
C PRO A 401 5.10 -28.47 10.26
N ASN A 402 3.92 -28.62 9.65
CA ASN A 402 3.34 -27.63 8.75
C ASN A 402 2.42 -26.68 9.54
N LEU A 403 2.85 -25.43 9.74
CA LEU A 403 2.08 -24.41 10.46
C LEU A 403 0.75 -24.06 9.80
N SER A 404 0.63 -24.27 8.48
CA SER A 404 -0.61 -24.01 7.75
C SER A 404 -1.75 -24.87 8.27
N ASN A 405 -1.42 -26.04 8.85
CA ASN A 405 -2.40 -26.95 9.41
C ASN A 405 -3.12 -26.33 10.61
N HIS A 406 -2.51 -25.42 11.37
CA HIS A 406 -3.21 -24.73 12.46
C HIS A 406 -4.43 -23.97 11.95
N PHE A 407 -4.30 -23.23 10.84
CA PHE A 407 -5.42 -22.51 10.22
C PHE A 407 -6.45 -23.46 9.61
N ILE A 408 -5.99 -24.60 9.08
CA ILE A 408 -6.89 -25.63 8.57
C ILE A 408 -7.75 -26.17 9.72
N PHE A 409 -7.16 -26.55 10.85
CA PHE A 409 -7.90 -27.08 12.00
C PHE A 409 -8.75 -26.03 12.71
N GLU A 410 -8.27 -24.79 12.81
CA GLU A 410 -9.05 -23.66 13.34
C GLU A 410 -10.31 -23.42 12.49
N SER A 411 -10.21 -23.53 11.16
CA SER A 411 -11.37 -23.45 10.26
C SER A 411 -12.39 -24.58 10.45
N PHE A 412 -11.99 -25.68 11.09
CA PHE A 412 -12.87 -26.79 11.47
C PHE A 412 -13.38 -26.68 12.92
N GLY A 413 -13.13 -25.56 13.60
CA GLY A 413 -13.55 -25.35 14.99
C GLY A 413 -12.82 -26.22 16.00
N LYS A 414 -11.64 -26.73 15.66
CA LYS A 414 -10.78 -27.51 16.55
C LYS A 414 -9.64 -26.64 17.08
N ASP A 415 -9.21 -26.96 18.31
CA ASP A 415 -8.00 -26.38 18.91
C ASP A 415 -6.74 -26.75 18.10
N LEU A 416 -5.59 -26.19 18.51
CA LEU A 416 -4.26 -26.53 17.99
C LEU A 416 -4.16 -28.02 17.65
N PHE A 417 -3.64 -28.34 16.45
CA PHE A 417 -3.38 -29.71 16.02
C PHE A 417 -2.75 -30.54 17.14
N LYS A 418 -3.48 -31.57 17.59
CA LYS A 418 -2.98 -32.60 18.51
C LYS A 418 -3.13 -33.94 17.83
N LEU A 419 -2.04 -34.69 17.78
CA LEU A 419 -2.01 -36.00 17.14
C LEU A 419 -3.14 -36.92 17.63
N ASP A 420 -3.37 -36.93 18.96
CA ASP A 420 -4.36 -37.78 19.63
C ASP A 420 -5.81 -37.51 19.17
N GLU A 421 -6.11 -36.30 18.68
CA GLU A 421 -7.45 -35.92 18.22
C GLU A 421 -7.72 -36.31 16.75
N HIS A 422 -6.68 -36.69 16.01
CA HIS A 422 -6.75 -36.87 14.56
C HIS A 422 -6.47 -38.29 14.08
N ASN A 423 -6.18 -39.25 14.97
CA ASN A 423 -5.95 -40.67 14.65
C ASN A 423 -5.08 -40.88 13.40
N LEU A 424 -4.01 -40.09 13.26
CA LEU A 424 -3.05 -40.29 12.18
C LEU A 424 -2.26 -41.58 12.42
N LYS A 425 -1.95 -42.32 11.35
CA LYS A 425 -1.06 -43.48 11.43
C LYS A 425 0.37 -42.98 11.61
N GLY A 426 0.92 -43.18 12.80
CA GLY A 426 2.28 -42.76 13.12
C GLY A 426 2.42 -41.25 13.39
N ARG A 427 3.66 -40.77 13.48
CA ARG A 427 3.97 -39.39 13.91
C ARG A 427 4.66 -38.55 12.83
N PRO A 428 4.28 -37.27 12.65
CA PRO A 428 4.89 -36.37 11.67
C PRO A 428 6.15 -35.66 12.19
N TYR A 429 7.24 -36.40 12.39
CA TYR A 429 8.51 -35.80 12.80
C TYR A 429 9.04 -34.82 11.74
N LYS A 430 9.72 -33.75 12.18
CA LYS A 430 10.39 -32.75 11.34
C LYS A 430 11.43 -33.38 10.43
N TRP A 431 12.28 -34.28 10.97
CA TRP A 431 13.33 -34.93 10.18
C TRP A 431 12.77 -35.71 8.98
N VAL A 432 11.59 -36.33 9.14
CA VAL A 432 10.91 -37.08 8.08
C VAL A 432 10.52 -36.16 6.93
N GLN A 433 10.07 -34.95 7.27
CA GLN A 433 9.71 -33.95 6.26
C GLN A 433 10.94 -33.61 5.42
N PHE A 434 12.08 -33.38 6.06
CA PHE A 434 13.31 -33.03 5.35
C PHE A 434 13.80 -34.13 4.40
N ILE A 435 13.81 -35.39 4.83
CA ILE A 435 14.28 -36.49 3.96
C ILE A 435 13.33 -36.79 2.80
N THR A 436 12.07 -36.36 2.91
CA THR A 436 11.07 -36.47 1.83
C THR A 436 11.03 -35.22 0.94
N GLY A 437 11.87 -34.22 1.20
CA GLY A 437 11.93 -32.97 0.45
C GLY A 437 10.86 -31.94 0.82
N LEU A 438 10.11 -32.17 1.90
CA LEU A 438 9.19 -31.19 2.46
C LEU A 438 9.96 -30.23 3.37
N SER A 439 9.72 -28.93 3.19
CA SER A 439 10.27 -27.88 4.04
C SER A 439 9.18 -26.91 4.43
N PHE A 440 9.17 -26.53 5.71
CA PHE A 440 8.22 -25.59 6.27
C PHE A 440 8.97 -24.41 6.86
N LEU A 441 8.35 -23.23 6.79
CA LEU A 441 8.89 -22.05 7.45
C LEU A 441 8.81 -22.27 8.97
N PRO A 442 9.87 -21.93 9.72
CA PRO A 442 9.84 -22.03 11.17
C PRO A 442 8.83 -21.05 11.75
N GLU A 443 8.31 -21.35 12.93
CA GLU A 443 7.44 -20.45 13.67
C GLU A 443 8.22 -19.19 14.08
N ILE A 444 7.73 -18.02 13.68
CA ILE A 444 8.33 -16.74 14.03
C ILE A 444 7.50 -16.17 15.17
N THR A 445 8.04 -16.28 16.39
CA THR A 445 7.39 -15.68 17.56
C THR A 445 7.54 -14.16 17.55
N THR A 446 6.71 -13.47 18.34
CA THR A 446 6.80 -12.01 18.50
C THR A 446 8.14 -11.56 19.08
N ASP A 447 8.81 -12.41 19.86
CA ASP A 447 10.14 -12.15 20.39
C ASP A 447 11.21 -12.27 19.31
N ASN A 448 11.10 -13.24 18.40
CA ASN A 448 11.99 -13.36 17.24
C ASN A 448 11.87 -12.13 16.32
N MET A 449 10.67 -11.54 16.19
CA MET A 449 10.48 -10.31 15.39
C MET A 449 11.10 -9.06 16.04
N LYS A 450 11.26 -9.04 17.37
CA LYS A 450 11.91 -7.93 18.09
C LYS A 450 13.43 -8.04 18.03
N ASP A 451 13.97 -9.24 17.87
CA ASP A 451 15.40 -9.48 17.76
C ASP A 451 15.91 -9.11 16.34
N LYS A 452 16.58 -7.95 16.24
CA LYS A 452 17.20 -7.49 14.99
C LYS A 452 18.32 -8.40 14.48
N SER A 453 18.84 -9.30 15.32
CA SER A 453 19.88 -10.27 14.95
C SER A 453 19.31 -11.62 14.51
N PHE A 454 17.99 -11.83 14.63
CA PHE A 454 17.36 -13.07 14.21
C PHE A 454 17.54 -13.30 12.71
N GLN A 455 18.30 -14.34 12.37
CA GLN A 455 18.44 -14.83 11.01
C GLN A 455 17.75 -16.17 10.88
N LEU A 456 16.93 -16.34 9.85
CA LEU A 456 16.22 -17.59 9.56
C LEU A 456 17.18 -18.76 9.23
N HIS A 457 18.47 -18.47 8.99
CA HIS A 457 19.42 -19.35 8.31
C HIS A 457 20.08 -20.44 9.19
N ASN A 458 19.81 -20.50 10.50
CA ASN A 458 20.52 -21.43 11.39
C ASN A 458 20.00 -22.88 11.38
N PHE A 459 19.10 -23.23 10.46
CA PHE A 459 18.64 -24.61 10.34
C PHE A 459 19.59 -25.42 9.45
N GLN A 460 20.46 -26.23 10.07
CA GLN A 460 21.27 -27.24 9.38
C GLN A 460 20.54 -28.60 9.42
N PRO A 461 19.74 -28.97 8.40
CA PRO A 461 19.13 -30.29 8.37
C PRO A 461 20.21 -31.37 8.35
N LYS A 462 20.06 -32.41 9.19
CA LYS A 462 20.83 -33.64 9.03
C LYS A 462 20.53 -34.22 7.65
N THR A 463 21.54 -34.75 6.95
CA THR A 463 21.33 -35.44 5.68
C THR A 463 20.54 -36.74 5.91
N SER A 464 19.78 -37.18 4.91
CA SER A 464 19.04 -38.45 4.91
C SER A 464 19.89 -39.61 5.43
N HIS A 465 21.09 -39.73 4.88
CA HIS A 465 22.11 -40.69 5.23
C HIS A 465 22.47 -40.67 6.73
N LYS A 466 22.68 -39.48 7.30
CA LYS A 466 23.08 -39.34 8.72
C LYS A 466 21.95 -39.79 9.64
N ILE A 467 20.70 -39.46 9.31
CA ILE A 467 19.53 -39.88 10.08
C ILE A 467 19.35 -41.40 10.00
N LEU A 468 19.46 -41.99 8.82
CA LEU A 468 19.35 -43.44 8.65
C LEU A 468 20.46 -44.19 9.39
N PHE A 469 21.69 -43.67 9.39
CA PHE A 469 22.77 -44.21 10.21
C PHE A 469 22.51 -44.11 11.71
N GLU A 470 21.94 -42.99 12.19
CA GLU A 470 21.57 -42.84 13.60
C GLU A 470 20.48 -43.85 13.99
N ILE A 471 19.45 -44.04 13.17
CA ILE A 471 18.41 -45.07 13.39
C ILE A 471 19.03 -46.45 13.52
N ILE A 472 19.95 -46.79 12.62
CA ILE A 472 20.62 -48.10 12.62
C ILE A 472 21.55 -48.27 13.83
N ASN A 473 22.26 -47.21 14.24
CA ASN A 473 23.15 -47.26 15.40
C ASN A 473 22.40 -47.27 16.74
N SER A 474 21.14 -46.81 16.76
CA SER A 474 20.29 -46.85 17.95
C SER A 474 19.62 -48.22 18.18
N LEU A 475 19.62 -49.11 17.19
CA LEU A 475 19.13 -50.50 17.31
C LEU A 475 20.11 -51.38 18.08
#